data_AF-A0A7C0YHK4-F1
#
_entry.id   AF-A0A7C0YHK4-F1
#
_cell.length_a   1.000
_cell.length_b   1.000
_cell.length_c   1.000
_cell.angle_alpha   90.00
_cell.angle_beta   90.00
_cell.angle_gamma   90.00
#
_symmetry.space_group_name_H-M   'P 1'
#
loop_
_entity.id
_entity.type
_entity.pdbx_description
1 polymer ?
#
loop_
_entity_poly.entity_id
_entity_poly.type
_entity_poly.pdbx_seq_one_letter_code
_entity_poly.pdbx_strand_id
1 'polypeptide(L)'
;HEVKLIVDLLYEGGISNMRYSISNTAQFGDLTRGPRVINAEVKKEMAKILEEIQSGEFTREWILECKANKPVFNALTRKGAEHPIEKVGSKLRAMMPWLKKGKLVDKSKA
;
A
#
# COMPACT_ATOMS: atom_id res chain seq x y z
N HIS A 1 9.79 -1.31 -5.24
CA HIS A 1 11.09 -0.60 -5.12
C HIS A 1 10.90 0.85 -5.54
N GLU A 2 10.48 1.11 -6.78
CA GLU A 2 10.29 2.46 -7.33
C GLU A 2 9.15 3.27 -6.70
N VAL A 3 8.13 2.62 -6.13
CA VAL A 3 7.01 3.31 -5.45
C VAL A 3 7.53 4.31 -4.40
N LYS A 4 8.61 3.97 -3.67
CA LYS A 4 9.20 4.91 -2.70
C LYS A 4 9.66 6.21 -3.36
N LEU A 5 10.39 6.11 -4.48
CA LEU A 5 10.93 7.29 -5.17
C LEU A 5 9.81 8.18 -5.72
N ILE A 6 8.78 7.58 -6.33
CA ILE A 6 7.62 8.32 -6.83
C ILE A 6 6.89 9.03 -5.68
N VAL A 7 6.71 8.36 -4.55
CA VAL A 7 6.05 8.94 -3.38
C VAL A 7 6.92 10.02 -2.72
N ASP A 8 8.24 9.87 -2.70
CA ASP A 8 9.15 10.90 -2.20
C ASP A 8 9.01 12.19 -3.04
N LEU A 9 8.96 12.09 -4.38
CA LEU A 9 8.72 13.25 -5.27
C LEU A 9 7.34 13.90 -5.07
N LEU A 10 6.31 13.10 -4.79
CA LEU A 10 4.98 13.59 -4.45
C LEU A 10 4.97 14.31 -3.11
N TYR A 11 5.69 13.79 -2.12
CA TYR A 11 5.81 14.40 -0.80
C TYR A 11 6.55 15.74 -0.86
N GLU A 12 7.63 15.82 -1.64
CA GLU A 12 8.45 17.02 -1.78
C GLU A 12 7.74 18.18 -2.51
N GLY A 13 6.89 17.89 -3.50
CA GLY A 13 6.33 18.95 -4.34
C GLY A 13 4.98 18.65 -5.02
N GLY A 14 4.27 17.62 -4.58
CA GLY A 14 2.97 17.24 -5.13
C GLY A 14 3.01 16.58 -6.51
N ILE A 15 1.82 16.35 -7.07
CA ILE A 15 1.63 15.61 -8.34
C ILE A 15 2.34 16.29 -9.52
N SER A 16 2.30 17.62 -9.59
CA SER A 16 2.95 18.36 -10.67
C SER A 16 4.47 18.20 -10.65
N ASN A 17 5.09 18.21 -9.46
CA ASN A 17 6.54 17.97 -9.32
C ASN A 17 6.94 16.56 -9.74
N MET A 18 6.17 15.56 -9.29
CA MET A 18 6.38 14.17 -9.72
C MET A 18 6.27 14.02 -11.23
N ARG A 19 5.25 14.63 -11.85
CA ARG A 19 5.05 14.60 -13.32
C ARG A 19 6.14 15.31 -14.09
N TYR A 20 6.67 16.40 -13.56
CA TYR A 20 7.83 17.10 -14.13
C TYR A 20 9.11 16.26 -14.06
N SER A 21 9.23 15.41 -13.05
CA SER A 21 10.42 14.60 -12.78
C SER A 21 10.48 13.27 -13.54
N ILE A 22 9.37 12.83 -14.15
CA ILE A 22 9.29 11.60 -14.96
C ILE A 22 9.34 11.93 -16.46
N SER A 23 9.58 10.91 -17.30
CA SER A 23 9.58 11.11 -18.75
C SER A 23 8.20 11.47 -19.30
N ASN A 24 8.15 12.21 -20.41
CA ASN A 24 6.91 12.54 -21.12
C ASN A 24 6.08 11.29 -21.47
N THR A 25 6.75 10.17 -21.79
CA THR A 25 6.09 8.88 -22.05
C THR A 25 5.37 8.36 -20.81
N ALA A 26 6.01 8.42 -19.63
CA ALA A 26 5.41 8.01 -18.37
C ALA A 26 4.26 8.94 -17.96
N GLN A 27 4.42 10.26 -18.16
CA GLN A 27 3.36 11.24 -17.89
C GLN A 27 2.14 11.03 -18.79
N PHE A 28 2.33 10.79 -20.09
CA PHE A 28 1.23 10.44 -20.99
C PHE A 28 0.54 9.15 -20.54
N GLY A 29 1.32 8.17 -20.08
CA GLY A 29 0.82 6.95 -19.44
C GLY A 29 -0.07 7.24 -18.23
N ASP A 30 0.43 7.99 -17.23
CA ASP A 30 -0.32 8.42 -16.04
C ASP A 30 -1.67 9.05 -16.42
N LEU A 31 -1.64 10.11 -17.24
CA LEU A 31 -2.82 10.89 -17.60
C LEU A 31 -3.92 10.08 -18.28
N THR A 32 -3.57 9.03 -19.02
CA THR A 32 -4.51 8.27 -19.86
C THR A 32 -4.84 6.87 -19.30
N ARG A 33 -3.94 6.26 -18.53
CA ARG A 33 -4.13 4.91 -17.96
C ARG A 33 -4.56 4.97 -16.49
N GLY A 34 -4.18 6.02 -15.75
CA GLY A 34 -4.59 6.22 -14.36
C GLY A 34 -6.11 6.12 -14.17
N PRO A 35 -6.93 6.91 -14.89
CA PRO A 35 -8.39 6.85 -14.78
C PRO A 35 -9.04 5.53 -15.21
N ARG A 36 -8.32 4.70 -15.98
CA ARG A 36 -8.80 3.35 -16.37
C ARG A 36 -8.69 2.35 -15.22
N VAL A 37 -7.68 2.52 -14.36
CA VAL A 37 -7.45 1.68 -13.17
C VAL A 37 -8.24 2.23 -11.99
N ILE A 38 -8.11 3.52 -11.70
CA ILE A 38 -8.84 4.22 -10.64
C ILE A 38 -10.00 4.97 -11.30
N ASN A 39 -11.11 4.26 -11.50
CA ASN A 39 -12.30 4.76 -12.20
C ASN A 39 -13.41 5.18 -11.21
N ALA A 40 -14.59 5.53 -11.75
CA ALA A 40 -15.73 5.95 -10.94
C ALA A 40 -16.24 4.86 -9.98
N GLU A 41 -16.15 3.58 -10.34
CA GLU A 41 -16.55 2.46 -9.48
C GLU A 41 -15.62 2.37 -8.26
N VAL A 42 -14.32 2.57 -8.45
CA VAL A 42 -13.37 2.64 -7.33
C VAL A 42 -13.74 3.78 -6.37
N LYS A 43 -14.16 4.94 -6.89
CA LYS A 43 -14.61 6.06 -6.06
C LYS A 43 -15.91 5.75 -5.29
N LYS A 44 -16.84 5.01 -5.89
CA LYS A 44 -18.06 4.54 -5.20
C LYS A 44 -17.72 3.58 -4.07
N GLU A 45 -16.82 2.64 -4.32
CA GLU A 45 -16.37 1.70 -3.28
C GLU A 45 -15.69 2.43 -2.12
N MET A 46 -14.84 3.43 -2.42
CA MET A 46 -14.24 4.29 -1.38
C MET A 46 -15.29 5.01 -0.53
N ALA A 47 -16.39 5.47 -1.15
CA ALA A 47 -17.49 6.11 -0.41
C ALA A 47 -18.25 5.11 0.48
N LYS A 48 -18.48 3.89 0.00
CA LYS A 48 -19.10 2.82 0.78
C LYS A 48 -18.25 2.41 1.97
N ILE A 49 -16.93 2.26 1.79
CA ILE A 49 -15.99 1.99 2.88
C ILE A 49 -16.05 3.11 3.94
N LEU A 50 -16.15 4.37 3.51
CA LEU A 50 -16.30 5.50 4.43
C LEU A 50 -17.62 5.41 5.24
N GLU A 51 -18.72 5.03 4.59
CA GLU A 51 -20.02 4.82 5.25
C GLU A 51 -19.96 3.69 6.28
N GLU A 52 -19.34 2.55 5.95
CA GLU A 52 -19.13 1.41 6.86
C GLU A 52 -18.29 1.80 8.10
N ILE A 53 -17.33 2.73 7.92
CA ILE A 53 -16.55 3.29 9.02
C ILE A 53 -17.41 4.23 9.88
N GLN A 54 -18.12 5.17 9.25
CA GLN A 54 -18.93 6.18 9.95
C GLN A 54 -20.14 5.59 10.67
N SER A 55 -20.75 4.53 10.12
CA SER A 55 -21.86 3.80 10.74
C SER A 55 -21.42 2.94 11.93
N GLY A 56 -20.11 2.70 12.07
CA GLY A 56 -19.53 1.81 13.07
C GLY A 56 -19.61 0.33 12.72
N GLU A 57 -20.07 -0.03 11.52
CA GLU A 57 -20.12 -1.40 11.02
C GLU A 57 -18.73 -2.05 11.02
N PHE A 58 -17.73 -1.40 10.42
CA PHE A 58 -16.34 -1.89 10.41
C PHE A 58 -15.79 -2.09 11.83
N THR A 59 -16.14 -1.19 12.75
CA THR A 59 -15.71 -1.30 14.16
C THR A 59 -16.36 -2.50 14.85
N ARG A 60 -17.65 -2.74 14.62
CA ARG A 60 -18.37 -3.90 15.15
C ARG A 60 -17.76 -5.21 14.63
N GLU A 61 -17.51 -5.30 13.32
CA GLU A 61 -16.87 -6.46 12.70
C GLU A 61 -15.51 -6.75 13.35
N TRP A 62 -14.66 -5.73 13.49
CA TRP A 62 -13.34 -5.89 14.08
C TRP A 62 -13.39 -6.33 15.55
N ILE A 63 -14.32 -5.80 16.35
CA ILE A 63 -14.49 -6.22 17.75
C ILE A 63 -14.94 -7.69 17.83
N LEU A 64 -15.87 -8.11 16.97
CA LEU A 64 -16.33 -9.50 16.93
C LEU A 64 -15.21 -10.44 16.51
N GLU A 65 -14.44 -10.09 15.49
CA GLU A 65 -13.26 -10.83 15.04
C GLU A 65 -12.23 -10.97 16.17
N CYS A 66 -11.98 -9.89 16.94
CA CYS A 66 -11.10 -9.95 18.11
C CYS A 66 -11.65 -10.86 19.21
N LYS A 67 -12.95 -10.81 19.51
CA LYS A 67 -13.60 -11.70 20.48
C LYS A 67 -13.55 -13.17 20.04
N ALA A 68 -13.57 -13.44 18.74
CA ALA A 68 -13.41 -14.76 18.16
C ALA A 68 -11.94 -15.22 18.08
N ASN A 69 -10.99 -14.48 18.65
CA ASN A 69 -9.56 -14.75 18.60
C ASN A 69 -8.93 -14.63 17.19
N LYS A 70 -9.44 -13.70 16.37
CA LYS A 70 -8.85 -13.22 15.11
C LYS A 70 -8.63 -14.28 14.00
N PRO A 71 -9.55 -15.23 13.76
CA PRO A 71 -9.34 -16.31 12.79
C PRO A 71 -9.15 -15.81 11.35
N VAL A 72 -10.00 -14.90 10.88
CA VAL A 72 -9.95 -14.32 9.52
C VAL A 72 -8.73 -13.42 9.38
N PHE A 73 -8.47 -12.56 10.37
CA PHE A 73 -7.30 -11.68 10.38
C PHE A 73 -5.99 -12.48 10.29
N ASN A 74 -5.85 -13.54 11.08
CA ASN A 74 -4.66 -14.39 11.06
C ASN A 74 -4.51 -15.13 9.71
N ALA A 75 -5.62 -15.61 9.14
CA ALA A 75 -5.61 -16.25 7.83
C ALA A 75 -5.19 -15.29 6.71
N LEU A 76 -5.75 -14.08 6.69
CA LEU A 76 -5.40 -13.03 5.73
C LEU A 76 -3.94 -12.59 5.89
N THR A 77 -3.47 -12.42 7.14
CA THR A 77 -2.07 -12.08 7.43
C THR A 77 -1.10 -13.15 6.93
N ARG A 78 -1.39 -14.43 7.18
CA ARG A 78 -0.59 -15.55 6.67
C ARG A 78 -0.54 -15.55 5.14
N LYS A 79 -1.71 -15.41 4.49
CA LYS A 79 -1.81 -15.35 3.03
C LYS A 79 -0.97 -14.19 2.45
N GLY A 80 -0.99 -13.03 3.10
CA GLY A 80 -0.17 -11.88 2.70
C GLY A 80 1.33 -12.14 2.85
N ALA A 81 1.74 -12.76 3.97
CA ALA A 81 3.15 -13.10 4.23
C ALA A 81 3.70 -14.16 3.25
N GLU A 82 2.85 -15.05 2.77
CA GLU A 82 3.20 -16.10 1.81
C GLU A 82 3.19 -15.62 0.35
N HIS A 83 2.72 -14.39 0.08
CA HIS A 83 2.63 -13.87 -1.27
C HIS A 83 4.02 -13.87 -1.96
N PRO A 84 4.13 -14.28 -3.25
CA PRO A 84 5.41 -14.39 -3.94
C PRO A 84 6.27 -13.11 -3.91
N ILE A 85 5.64 -11.94 -3.83
CA ILE A 85 6.32 -10.65 -3.72
C ILE A 85 7.23 -10.57 -2.48
N GLU A 86 6.87 -11.22 -1.37
CA GLU A 86 7.68 -11.21 -0.14
C GLU A 86 8.88 -12.14 -0.24
N LYS A 87 8.71 -13.32 -0.87
CA LYS A 87 9.81 -14.24 -1.13
C LYS A 87 10.85 -13.62 -2.06
N VAL A 88 10.41 -12.99 -3.15
CA VAL A 88 11.32 -12.33 -4.10
C VAL A 88 11.89 -11.06 -3.49
N GLY A 89 11.03 -10.25 -2.86
CA GLY A 89 11.41 -8.98 -2.25
C GLY A 89 12.43 -9.12 -1.13
N SER A 90 12.32 -10.14 -0.27
CA SER A 90 13.30 -10.40 0.79
C SER A 90 14.70 -10.70 0.24
N LYS A 91 14.80 -11.53 -0.80
CA LYS A 91 16.07 -11.82 -1.48
C LYS A 91 16.69 -10.55 -2.08
N LEU A 92 15.90 -9.78 -2.82
CA LEU A 92 16.38 -8.53 -3.44
C LEU A 92 16.82 -7.53 -2.38
N ARG A 93 16.03 -7.31 -1.32
CA ARG A 93 16.37 -6.38 -0.21
C ARG A 93 17.61 -6.82 0.56
N ALA A 94 17.89 -8.13 0.67
CA ALA A 94 19.11 -8.63 1.33
C ALA A 94 20.39 -8.25 0.57
N MET A 95 20.30 -8.12 -0.76
CA MET A 95 21.39 -7.71 -1.66
C MET A 95 21.55 -6.19 -1.76
N MET A 96 20.79 -5.39 -1.01
CA MET A 96 20.83 -3.92 -1.01
C MET A 96 21.42 -3.40 0.31
N PRO A 97 22.76 -3.28 0.46
CA PRO A 97 23.39 -2.95 1.75
C PRO A 97 22.94 -1.62 2.34
N TRP A 98 22.60 -0.65 1.49
CA TRP A 98 22.17 0.68 1.93
C TRP A 98 20.83 0.66 2.69
N LEU A 99 19.94 -0.32 2.42
CA LEU A 99 18.70 -0.48 3.17
C LEU A 99 18.92 -0.95 4.60
N LYS A 100 20.06 -1.59 4.90
CA LYS A 100 20.37 -2.05 6.27
C LYS A 100 20.70 -0.88 7.20
N LYS A 101 21.23 0.22 6.67
CA LYS A 101 21.65 1.41 7.44
C LYS A 101 20.47 2.27 7.92
N GLY A 102 19.32 2.19 7.24
CA GLY A 102 18.11 2.98 7.53
C GLY A 102 16.94 2.16 8.06
N LYS A 103 17.19 1.04 8.75
CA LYS A 103 16.10 0.21 9.30
C LYS A 103 15.34 0.98 10.38
N LEU A 104 14.07 1.29 10.09
CA LEU A 104 13.15 1.92 11.04
C LEU A 104 12.55 0.91 12.05
N VAL A 105 12.60 -0.39 11.75
CA VAL A 105 11.99 -1.44 12.56
C VAL A 105 13.01 -2.52 12.88
N ASP A 106 13.16 -2.81 14.18
CA ASP A 106 13.94 -3.91 14.71
C ASP A 106 13.01 -5.03 15.19
N LYS A 107 12.99 -6.14 14.44
CA LYS A 107 12.14 -7.30 14.76
C LYS A 107 12.68 -8.16 15.91
N SER A 108 13.89 -7.91 16.41
CA SER A 108 14.44 -8.61 17.58
C SER A 108 13.88 -8.07 18.90
N LYS A 109 13.20 -6.92 18.86
CA LYS A 109 12.60 -6.24 20.02
C LYS A 109 11.07 -6.42 20.10
N ALA A 110 10.49 -7.26 19.25
CA ALA A 110 9.06 -7.52 19.14
C ALA A 110 8.73 -8.94 19.58
#